data_AF-A0A2V5IY54-F1
#
_entry.id   AF-A0A2V5IY54-F1
#
_cell.length_a   1.000
_cell.length_b   1.000
_cell.length_c   1.000
_cell.angle_alpha   90.00
_cell.angle_beta   90.00
_cell.angle_gamma   90.00
#
_symmetry.space_group_name_H-M   'P 1'
#
loop_
_entity.id
_entity.type
_entity.pdbx_description
1 polymer ?
#
loop_
_entity_poly.entity_id
_entity_poly.type
_entity_poly.pdbx_seq_one_letter_code
_entity_poly.pdbx_strand_id
1 'polypeptide(L)'
;MTPQFTTKRVSQILFIGLITVCCAAILAPVQAQRPEATKARQQYQVSNLPSLGGTSSGGNSINDQSWAAGYSRLPDRNRHATLWRSGLLSDLDTLGGPNSSVTWNVKNTAGII
;
A
#
# COMPACT_ATOMS: atom_id res chain seq x y z
N MET A 1 -18.44 -63.04 59.23
CA MET A 1 -19.41 -62.14 58.58
C MET A 1 -18.94 -60.71 58.74
N THR A 2 -18.28 -60.15 57.73
CA THR A 2 -18.08 -58.69 57.53
C THR A 2 -17.57 -58.49 56.09
N PRO A 3 -18.38 -57.95 55.15
CA PRO A 3 -17.98 -57.78 53.76
C PRO A 3 -17.17 -56.49 53.57
N GLN A 4 -15.97 -56.59 52.99
CA GLN A 4 -15.04 -55.45 52.83
C GLN A 4 -14.82 -55.04 51.35
N PHE A 5 -15.82 -55.28 50.50
CA PHE A 5 -15.65 -55.19 49.04
C PHE A 5 -16.17 -53.92 48.36
N THR A 6 -16.77 -52.97 49.09
CA THR A 6 -17.51 -51.86 48.45
C THR A 6 -16.68 -50.59 48.21
N THR A 7 -15.65 -50.31 49.01
CA THR A 7 -14.98 -48.99 49.01
C THR A 7 -13.99 -48.78 47.86
N LYS A 8 -13.30 -49.84 47.39
CA LYS A 8 -12.28 -49.72 46.31
C LYS A 8 -12.90 -49.41 44.93
N ARG A 9 -14.09 -49.97 44.65
CA ARG A 9 -14.76 -49.81 43.34
C ARG A 9 -15.36 -48.41 43.17
N VAL A 10 -15.89 -47.81 44.25
CA VAL A 10 -16.46 -46.45 44.22
C VAL A 10 -15.36 -45.40 44.01
N SER A 11 -14.19 -45.57 44.64
CA SER A 11 -13.02 -44.70 44.45
C SER A 11 -12.48 -44.77 43.00
N GLN A 12 -12.35 -45.97 42.41
CA GLN A 12 -11.90 -46.12 41.02
C GLN A 12 -12.86 -45.49 40.01
N ILE A 13 -14.18 -45.59 40.22
CA ILE A 13 -15.18 -44.99 39.33
C ILE A 13 -15.15 -43.46 39.40
N LEU A 14 -14.97 -42.88 40.60
CA LEU A 14 -14.78 -41.44 40.80
C LEU A 14 -13.49 -40.92 40.14
N PHE A 15 -12.38 -41.66 40.22
CA PHE A 15 -11.12 -41.31 39.55
C PHE A 15 -11.21 -41.36 38.02
N ILE A 16 -11.90 -42.36 37.45
CA ILE A 16 -12.11 -42.47 35.99
C ILE A 16 -13.04 -41.35 35.49
N GLY A 17 -14.07 -40.99 36.25
CA GLY A 17 -14.96 -39.87 35.91
C GLY A 17 -14.23 -38.52 35.88
N LEU A 18 -13.33 -38.27 36.84
CA LEU A 18 -12.57 -37.02 36.95
C LEU A 18 -11.53 -36.86 35.82
N ILE A 19 -10.89 -37.96 35.39
CA ILE A 19 -9.92 -37.96 34.26
C ILE A 19 -10.63 -37.71 32.92
N THR A 20 -11.84 -38.24 32.74
CA THR A 20 -12.61 -38.08 31.49
C THR A 20 -13.11 -36.64 31.30
N VAL A 21 -13.46 -35.95 32.40
CA VAL A 21 -13.87 -34.54 32.39
C VAL A 21 -12.68 -33.60 32.08
N CYS A 22 -11.45 -33.96 32.47
CA CYS A 22 -10.25 -33.20 32.09
C CYS A 22 -9.84 -33.37 30.62
N CYS A 23 -10.19 -34.47 29.96
CA CYS A 23 -9.80 -34.71 28.56
C CYS A 23 -10.70 -34.00 27.52
N ALA A 24 -11.95 -33.69 27.85
CA ALA A 24 -12.88 -33.08 26.90
C ALA A 24 -12.65 -31.58 26.66
N ALA A 25 -11.94 -30.88 27.54
CA ALA A 25 -11.62 -29.45 27.38
C ALA A 25 -10.39 -29.19 26.50
N ILE A 26 -9.71 -30.24 26.01
CA ILE A 26 -8.45 -30.12 25.24
C ILE A 26 -8.69 -30.31 23.73
N LEU A 27 -9.94 -30.60 23.30
CA LEU A 27 -10.30 -30.84 21.90
C LEU A 27 -11.17 -29.72 21.30
N ALA A 28 -11.02 -28.48 21.76
CA ALA A 28 -11.32 -27.39 20.84
C ALA A 28 -10.32 -27.51 19.69
N PRO A 29 -10.74 -27.53 18.41
CA PRO A 29 -9.78 -27.26 17.36
C PRO A 29 -9.18 -25.90 17.73
N VAL A 30 -7.88 -25.86 18.00
CA VAL A 30 -7.14 -24.61 17.84
C VAL A 30 -7.45 -24.25 16.39
N GLN A 31 -8.40 -23.33 16.19
CA GLN A 31 -8.59 -22.71 14.90
C GLN A 31 -7.22 -22.12 14.61
N ALA A 32 -6.49 -22.76 13.69
CA ALA A 32 -5.27 -22.22 13.15
C ALA A 32 -5.66 -20.84 12.64
N GLN A 33 -5.32 -19.81 13.41
CA GLN A 33 -5.52 -18.44 13.02
C GLN A 33 -4.62 -18.27 11.82
N ARG A 34 -5.22 -18.44 10.62
CA ARG A 34 -4.51 -18.34 9.35
C ARG A 34 -3.80 -17.00 9.41
N PRO A 35 -2.46 -16.94 9.23
CA PRO A 35 -1.79 -15.65 9.22
C PRO A 35 -2.53 -14.80 8.20
N GLU A 36 -3.16 -13.71 8.65
CA GLU A 36 -3.67 -12.73 7.73
C GLU A 36 -2.47 -12.30 6.90
N ALA A 37 -2.57 -12.44 5.58
CA ALA A 37 -1.54 -11.98 4.69
C ALA A 37 -1.49 -10.45 4.84
N THR A 38 -0.60 -9.95 5.69
CA THR A 38 -0.36 -8.53 5.87
C THR A 38 0.02 -7.97 4.50
N LYS A 39 -0.86 -7.19 3.89
CA LYS A 39 -0.61 -6.55 2.60
C LYS A 39 0.73 -5.80 2.72
N ALA A 40 1.71 -6.18 1.90
CA ALA A 40 3.03 -5.55 1.93
C ALA A 40 2.87 -4.03 1.82
N ARG A 41 3.50 -3.29 2.73
CA ARG A 41 3.45 -1.83 2.72
C ARG A 41 4.15 -1.36 1.45
N GLN A 42 3.38 -0.76 0.54
CA GLN A 42 3.95 -0.16 -0.67
C GLN A 42 4.95 0.92 -0.23
N GLN A 43 6.22 0.73 -0.58
CA GLN A 43 7.23 1.76 -0.45
C GLN A 43 7.17 2.62 -1.70
N TYR A 44 6.97 3.92 -1.51
CA TYR A 44 6.99 4.90 -2.59
C TYR A 44 8.25 5.74 -2.49
N GLN A 45 8.85 6.06 -3.63
CA GLN A 45 9.86 7.12 -3.69
C GLN A 45 9.18 8.42 -4.07
N VAL A 46 9.52 9.49 -3.34
CA VAL A 46 9.05 10.83 -3.63
C VAL A 46 10.24 11.64 -4.12
N SER A 47 10.14 12.19 -5.33
CA SER A 47 11.17 13.01 -5.94
C SER A 47 10.61 14.37 -6.33
N ASN A 48 11.37 15.43 -6.06
CA ASN A 48 11.04 16.76 -6.53
C ASN A 48 11.38 16.90 -8.02
N LEU A 49 10.50 17.57 -8.76
CA LEU A 49 10.75 17.95 -10.14
C LEU A 49 11.26 19.40 -10.20
N PRO A 50 12.30 19.71 -10.99
CA PRO A 50 12.79 21.08 -11.15
C PRO A 50 11.78 22.00 -11.84
N SER A 51 11.90 23.31 -11.64
CA SER A 51 11.04 24.33 -12.23
C SER A 51 11.83 25.30 -13.12
N LEU A 52 11.13 26.12 -13.92
CA LEU A 52 11.72 27.19 -14.73
C LEU A 52 12.03 28.46 -13.92
N GLY A 53 11.99 28.40 -12.59
CA GLY A 53 12.41 29.49 -11.70
C GLY A 53 11.31 30.47 -11.28
N GLY A 54 10.06 30.25 -11.69
CA GLY A 54 8.91 31.02 -11.21
C GLY A 54 8.32 30.51 -9.89
N THR A 55 7.18 31.08 -9.50
CA THR A 55 6.58 30.86 -8.18
C THR A 55 5.71 29.61 -8.06
N SER A 56 5.37 28.94 -9.17
CA SER A 56 4.62 27.68 -9.14
C SER A 56 4.87 26.80 -10.36
N SER A 57 4.69 25.50 -10.18
CA SER A 57 4.71 24.46 -11.20
C SER A 57 3.75 23.34 -10.82
N GLY A 58 3.35 22.52 -11.79
CA GLY A 58 2.44 21.40 -11.56
C GLY A 58 2.63 20.29 -12.59
N GLY A 59 2.59 19.04 -12.14
CA GLY A 59 2.53 17.87 -13.01
C GLY A 59 1.08 17.43 -13.19
N ASN A 60 0.63 17.31 -14.43
CA ASN A 60 -0.74 16.93 -14.82
C ASN A 60 -0.81 15.54 -15.47
N SER A 61 0.32 15.00 -15.92
CA SER A 61 0.40 13.66 -16.50
C SER A 61 1.68 12.94 -16.07
N ILE A 62 1.61 11.62 -15.98
CA ILE A 62 2.76 10.73 -15.80
C ILE A 62 2.55 9.42 -16.57
N ASN A 63 3.58 8.93 -17.26
CA ASN A 63 3.54 7.64 -17.97
C ASN A 63 4.36 6.56 -17.24
N ASP A 64 4.36 5.34 -17.78
CA ASP A 64 5.02 4.19 -17.16
C ASP A 64 6.56 4.18 -17.37
N GLN A 65 7.10 5.19 -18.06
CA GLN A 65 8.53 5.47 -18.18
C GLN A 65 9.01 6.56 -17.19
N SER A 66 8.18 6.93 -16.22
CA SER A 66 8.47 8.02 -15.28
C SER A 66 8.66 9.38 -15.96
N TRP A 67 8.03 9.57 -17.12
CA TRP A 67 7.94 10.90 -17.72
C TRP A 67 6.72 11.61 -17.16
N ALA A 68 6.94 12.79 -16.59
CA ALA A 68 5.87 13.65 -16.14
C ALA A 68 5.72 14.84 -17.09
N ALA A 69 4.51 15.35 -17.25
CA ALA A 69 4.25 16.55 -18.05
C ALA A 69 3.24 17.45 -17.34
N GLY A 70 3.30 18.74 -17.61
CA GLY A 70 2.42 19.72 -16.99
C GLY A 70 2.84 21.14 -17.35
N TYR A 71 3.11 21.95 -16.32
CA TYR A 71 3.57 23.32 -16.51
C TYR A 71 4.58 23.77 -15.46
N SER A 72 5.35 24.79 -15.82
CA SER A 72 6.16 25.56 -14.88
C SER A 72 6.06 27.05 -15.19
N ARG A 73 6.05 27.90 -14.16
CA ARG A 73 6.13 29.34 -14.35
C ARG A 73 7.58 29.78 -14.48
N LEU A 74 7.79 30.79 -15.31
CA LEU A 74 9.00 31.60 -15.34
C LEU A 74 8.93 32.72 -14.29
N PRO A 75 10.05 33.41 -14.00
CA PRO A 75 10.08 34.56 -13.08
C PRO A 75 9.14 35.71 -13.49
N ASP A 76 8.85 35.86 -14.79
CA ASP A 76 7.92 36.85 -15.35
C ASP A 76 6.43 36.50 -15.15
N ARG A 77 6.16 35.35 -14.50
CA ARG A 77 4.85 34.75 -14.22
C ARG A 77 4.18 34.05 -15.41
N ASN A 78 4.76 34.10 -16.61
CA ASN A 78 4.27 33.33 -17.74
C ASN A 78 4.43 31.83 -17.47
N ARG A 79 3.50 31.06 -18.01
CA ARG A 79 3.44 29.61 -17.83
C ARG A 79 3.89 28.93 -19.10
N HIS A 80 4.89 28.07 -19.00
CA HIS A 80 5.34 27.23 -20.09
C HIS A 80 4.92 25.78 -19.83
N ALA A 81 4.55 25.08 -20.91
CA ALA A 81 4.38 23.64 -20.91
C ALA A 81 5.74 23.00 -20.68
N THR A 82 5.79 21.99 -19.82
CA THR A 82 7.04 21.38 -19.41
C THR A 82 6.95 19.86 -19.43
N LEU A 83 8.04 19.22 -19.84
CA LEU A 83 8.24 17.78 -19.82
C LEU A 83 9.40 17.44 -18.88
N TRP A 84 9.17 16.51 -17.96
CA TRP A 84 10.20 15.95 -17.11
C TRP A 84 10.49 14.51 -17.54
N ARG A 85 11.72 14.24 -17.98
CA ARG A 85 12.19 12.88 -18.32
C ARG A 85 13.22 12.45 -17.31
N SER A 86 12.89 11.46 -16.48
CA SER A 86 13.79 10.98 -15.43
C SER A 86 14.29 12.11 -14.51
N GLY A 87 13.39 13.06 -14.18
CA GLY A 87 13.71 14.24 -13.36
C GLY A 87 14.34 15.42 -14.10
N LEU A 88 14.71 15.29 -15.38
CA LEU A 88 15.26 16.37 -16.19
C LEU A 88 14.14 17.21 -16.83
N LEU A 89 14.14 18.52 -16.57
CA LEU A 89 13.19 19.48 -17.12
C LEU A 89 13.53 19.85 -18.56
N SER A 90 12.53 19.77 -19.44
CA SER A 90 12.51 20.34 -20.78
C SER A 90 11.39 21.38 -20.86
N ASP A 91 11.75 22.61 -21.24
CA ASP A 91 10.80 23.66 -21.59
C ASP A 91 10.24 23.38 -23.00
N LEU A 92 8.92 23.39 -23.16
CA LEU A 92 8.24 23.20 -24.44
C LEU A 92 7.74 24.53 -25.03
N ASP A 93 8.02 25.64 -24.35
CA ASP A 93 7.67 27.00 -24.75
C ASP A 93 6.14 27.20 -24.92
N THR A 94 5.73 28.35 -25.44
CA THR A 94 4.32 28.75 -25.55
C THR A 94 3.70 28.55 -26.93
N LEU A 95 4.46 28.04 -27.90
CA LEU A 95 4.08 27.98 -29.32
C LEU A 95 3.63 29.36 -29.88
N GLY A 96 4.20 30.45 -29.34
CA GLY A 96 3.91 31.83 -29.75
C GLY A 96 2.79 32.52 -28.98
N GLY A 97 2.11 31.83 -28.05
CA GLY A 97 1.15 32.43 -27.13
C GLY A 97 1.78 33.04 -25.88
N PRO A 98 0.99 33.64 -24.97
CA PRO A 98 1.52 34.14 -23.69
C PRO A 98 1.72 33.03 -22.65
N ASN A 99 1.07 31.87 -22.82
CA ASN A 99 1.13 30.74 -21.90
C ASN A 99 0.86 29.42 -22.63
N SER A 100 1.41 28.32 -22.11
CA SER A 100 1.11 26.94 -22.51
C SER A 100 1.04 26.00 -21.30
N SER A 101 0.46 24.81 -21.47
CA SER A 101 0.38 23.77 -20.42
C SER A 101 0.03 22.44 -21.04
N VAL A 102 0.49 21.34 -20.44
CA VAL A 102 -0.17 20.03 -20.58
C VAL A 102 -1.27 19.96 -19.54
N THR A 103 -2.54 20.04 -19.95
CA THR A 103 -3.68 20.17 -19.02
C THR A 103 -4.37 18.86 -18.70
N TRP A 104 -4.28 17.88 -19.59
CA TRP A 104 -4.96 16.59 -19.46
C TRP A 104 -3.97 15.50 -19.07
N ASN A 105 -4.47 14.47 -18.39
CA ASN A 105 -3.71 13.27 -18.07
C ASN A 105 -3.47 12.42 -19.33
N VAL A 106 -2.63 12.91 -20.23
CA VAL A 106 -2.25 12.17 -21.44
C VAL A 106 -1.15 11.18 -21.07
N LYS A 107 -1.52 9.93 -20.81
CA LYS A 107 -0.56 8.84 -20.71
C LYS A 107 -0.05 8.51 -22.11
N ASN A 108 1.08 9.12 -22.48
CA ASN A 108 1.76 8.79 -23.72
C ASN A 108 3.24 8.53 -23.50
N THR A 109 3.72 7.48 -24.16
CA THR A 109 5.11 7.01 -24.14
C THR A 109 5.78 7.25 -25.50
N ALA A 110 5.01 7.55 -26.54
CA ALA A 110 5.48 7.82 -27.90
C ALA A 110 5.98 9.25 -28.11
N GLY A 111 5.92 10.12 -27.10
CA GLY A 111 6.43 11.50 -27.19
C GLY A 111 5.54 12.49 -27.95
N ILE A 112 4.29 12.13 -28.25
CA ILE A 112 3.29 13.06 -28.76
C ILE A 112 2.66 13.74 -27.55
N ILE A 113 3.00 15.00 -27.33
CA ILE A 113 2.51 15.85 -26.24
C ILE A 113 1.35 16.70 -26.78
#